data_AF-I3XEZ8-F1
#
_entry.id   AF-I3XEZ8-F1
#
_cell.length_a   1.000
_cell.length_b   1.000
_cell.length_c   1.000
_cell.angle_alpha   90.00
_cell.angle_beta   90.00
_cell.angle_gamma   90.00
#
_symmetry.space_group_name_H-M   'P 1'
#
loop_
_entity.id
_entity.type
_entity.pdbx_description
1 polymer ?
#
loop_
_entity_poly.entity_id
_entity_poly.type
_entity_poly.pdbx_seq_one_letter_code
_entity_poly.pdbx_strand_id
1 'polypeptide(L)'
;MAFFQASRSRIALTGTGQGIPHGTILTPSCRSGRVPTARLPGNCHEPTRFAPMSAFERVIGQELAPYLRSVGFLRHGQTWNRRTDGVVQVISVQRSMNNTELDSRFTVNIGVTPGTRPTNARVAEHDCRARQRIGFLRPERQDHWYRYQPKDAASVQLAVAEARADIEAYALPYLSQTSGKFPWLLPQATPVMPAHAGVWKAFDGLRRRIIRLLPSKRASGR
;
A
#
# COMPACT_ATOMS: atom_id res chain seq x y z
N MET A 1 -31.48 -36.68 -30.43
CA MET A 1 -31.10 -38.10 -30.30
C MET A 1 -29.60 -38.23 -30.51
N ALA A 2 -28.85 -38.55 -29.45
CA ALA A 2 -27.60 -39.31 -29.44
C ALA A 2 -26.92 -39.07 -28.06
N PHE A 3 -26.97 -40.12 -27.24
CA PHE A 3 -26.28 -40.29 -25.96
C PHE A 3 -24.77 -40.50 -26.17
N PHE A 4 -23.93 -40.16 -25.17
CA PHE A 4 -22.76 -40.93 -24.68
C PHE A 4 -22.12 -40.10 -23.54
N GLN A 5 -22.50 -40.31 -22.28
CA GLN A 5 -22.01 -41.28 -21.30
C GLN A 5 -20.56 -41.05 -20.82
N ALA A 6 -20.45 -40.91 -19.50
CA ALA A 6 -19.32 -40.47 -18.71
C ALA A 6 -18.22 -41.54 -18.53
N SER A 7 -17.04 -41.11 -18.08
CA SER A 7 -16.14 -41.98 -17.34
C SER A 7 -15.48 -41.22 -16.19
N ARG A 8 -15.78 -41.67 -14.96
CA ARG A 8 -15.16 -41.25 -13.69
C ARG A 8 -14.15 -42.33 -13.32
N SER A 9 -12.88 -41.94 -13.11
CA SER A 9 -11.89 -42.82 -12.49
C SER A 9 -11.66 -42.40 -11.04
N ARG A 10 -12.07 -43.29 -10.12
CA ARG A 10 -11.60 -43.30 -8.72
C ARG A 10 -10.28 -44.07 -8.67
N ILE A 11 -9.30 -43.55 -7.95
CA ILE A 11 -8.20 -44.35 -7.40
C ILE A 11 -8.20 -44.12 -5.89
N ALA A 12 -8.39 -45.20 -5.15
CA ALA A 12 -8.16 -45.30 -3.72
C ALA A 12 -6.73 -45.82 -3.50
N LEU A 13 -6.04 -45.29 -2.49
CA LEU A 13 -4.86 -45.91 -1.92
C LEU A 13 -5.04 -45.99 -0.39
N THR A 14 -4.81 -47.21 0.09
CA THR A 14 -4.90 -47.73 1.45
C THR A 14 -3.58 -47.60 2.21
N GLY A 15 -3.65 -47.59 3.54
CA GLY A 15 -2.57 -47.96 4.47
C GLY A 15 -2.53 -47.05 5.71
N THR A 16 -3.06 -47.41 6.90
CA THR A 16 -2.49 -48.27 7.98
C THR A 16 -1.01 -47.97 8.26
N GLY A 17 -0.54 -47.61 9.46
CA GLY A 17 -1.13 -47.46 10.78
C GLY A 17 -0.01 -47.20 11.83
N GLN A 18 -0.44 -47.09 13.09
CA GLN A 18 0.30 -47.31 14.36
C GLN A 18 1.40 -46.33 14.81
N GLY A 19 1.30 -45.94 16.10
CA GLY A 19 2.47 -45.85 16.98
C GLY A 19 2.59 -44.58 17.83
N ILE A 20 1.88 -44.53 18.97
CA ILE A 20 2.23 -43.69 20.13
C ILE A 20 3.25 -44.48 20.98
N PRO A 21 4.25 -43.83 21.59
CA PRO A 21 4.31 -43.91 23.06
C PRO A 21 4.58 -42.58 23.76
N HIS A 22 4.04 -42.55 24.97
CA HIS A 22 4.17 -41.55 26.02
C HIS A 22 5.63 -41.27 26.42
N GLY A 23 5.91 -40.01 26.74
CA GLY A 23 7.17 -39.55 27.33
C GLY A 23 6.93 -38.49 28.41
N THR A 24 6.68 -38.99 29.63
CA THR A 24 7.16 -38.51 30.94
C THR A 24 7.13 -37.02 31.29
N ILE A 25 6.27 -36.76 32.28
CA ILE A 25 6.21 -35.61 33.19
C ILE A 25 7.50 -35.53 34.03
N LEU A 26 8.15 -34.36 34.05
CA LEU A 26 9.09 -33.98 35.12
C LEU A 26 8.82 -32.53 35.54
N THR A 27 8.18 -32.40 36.70
CA THR A 27 8.17 -31.20 37.53
C THR A 27 9.44 -31.10 38.37
N PRO A 28 10.06 -29.92 38.50
CA PRO A 28 10.78 -29.52 39.70
C PRO A 28 9.97 -28.45 40.44
N SER A 29 9.36 -28.79 41.57
CA SER A 29 9.92 -28.57 42.92
C SER A 29 10.13 -27.09 43.26
N CYS A 30 9.14 -26.52 43.95
CA CYS A 30 9.27 -25.27 44.69
C CYS A 30 10.39 -25.37 45.74
N ARG A 31 11.36 -24.45 45.72
CA ARG A 31 12.17 -24.11 46.89
C ARG A 31 12.02 -22.63 47.21
N SER A 32 11.48 -22.40 48.40
CA SER A 32 11.48 -21.14 49.14
C SER A 32 12.90 -20.58 49.27
N GLY A 33 13.05 -19.28 49.03
CA GLY A 33 14.30 -18.54 49.18
C GLY A 33 14.10 -17.04 49.07
N ARG A 34 13.82 -16.41 50.21
CA ARG A 34 14.05 -15.00 50.62
C ARG A 34 13.99 -13.89 49.57
N VAL A 35 13.05 -12.99 49.84
CA VAL A 35 12.97 -11.59 49.39
C VAL A 35 14.29 -10.85 49.63
N PRO A 36 14.76 -10.07 48.63
CA PRO A 36 15.28 -8.75 48.91
C PRO A 36 14.56 -7.70 48.04
N THR A 37 13.95 -6.74 48.73
CA THR A 37 13.90 -5.31 48.40
C THR A 37 13.70 -4.91 46.93
N ALA A 38 12.45 -4.53 46.66
CA ALA A 38 11.99 -3.48 45.76
C ALA A 38 13.02 -2.92 44.75
N ARG A 39 12.93 -3.42 43.52
CA ARG A 39 13.33 -2.67 42.33
C ARG A 39 12.10 -2.60 41.43
N LEU A 40 11.62 -1.39 41.17
CA LEU A 40 10.46 -1.08 40.34
C LEU A 40 10.52 -1.91 39.04
N PRO A 41 9.43 -2.59 38.63
CA PRO A 41 9.44 -3.30 37.35
C PRO A 41 9.65 -2.26 36.24
N GLY A 42 10.75 -2.42 35.53
CA GLY A 42 11.01 -1.71 34.29
C GLY A 42 9.83 -1.91 33.35
N ASN A 43 9.51 -0.85 32.60
CA ASN A 43 8.57 -0.88 31.49
C ASN A 43 8.78 -2.14 30.66
N CYS A 44 7.92 -3.13 30.88
CA CYS A 44 7.63 -4.14 29.88
C CYS A 44 7.07 -3.34 28.70
N HIS A 45 7.90 -3.09 27.69
CA HIS A 45 7.40 -2.65 26.40
C HIS A 45 6.45 -3.73 25.92
N GLU A 46 5.16 -3.51 26.15
CA GLU A 46 4.09 -4.30 25.55
C GLU A 46 4.40 -4.34 24.05
N PRO A 47 4.60 -5.53 23.44
CA PRO A 47 4.86 -5.61 22.02
C PRO A 47 3.71 -4.86 21.35
N THR A 48 4.06 -3.84 20.56
CA THR A 48 3.11 -2.98 19.87
C THR A 48 2.12 -3.89 19.14
N ARG A 49 0.91 -4.07 19.71
CA ARG A 49 -0.17 -4.80 19.04
C ARG A 49 -0.35 -4.05 17.73
N PHE A 50 0.02 -4.68 16.60
CA PHE A 50 -0.26 -4.11 15.30
C PHE A 50 -1.74 -3.81 15.26
N ALA A 51 -2.10 -2.54 15.07
CA ALA A 51 -3.49 -2.16 14.92
C ALA A 51 -4.08 -3.02 13.78
N PRO A 52 -5.27 -3.61 13.96
CA PRO A 52 -5.87 -4.43 12.92
C PRO A 52 -6.02 -3.61 11.64
N MET A 53 -5.67 -4.22 10.50
CA MET A 53 -5.84 -3.58 9.19
C MET A 53 -7.30 -3.16 8.99
N SER A 54 -7.51 -1.95 8.50
CA SER A 54 -8.85 -1.44 8.24
C SER A 54 -9.54 -2.22 7.11
N ALA A 55 -10.88 -2.24 7.09
CA ALA A 55 -11.65 -2.83 5.99
C ALA A 55 -11.24 -2.23 4.64
N PHE A 56 -10.99 -0.92 4.60
CA PHE A 56 -10.46 -0.22 3.43
C PHE A 56 -9.12 -0.78 2.95
N GLU A 57 -8.13 -0.92 3.83
CA GLU A 57 -6.80 -1.44 3.44
C GLU A 57 -6.85 -2.90 2.99
N ARG A 58 -7.73 -3.70 3.61
CA ARG A 58 -7.99 -5.08 3.21
C ARG A 58 -8.54 -5.13 1.79
N VAL A 59 -9.58 -4.36 1.47
CA VAL A 59 -10.20 -4.35 0.13
C VAL A 59 -9.22 -3.80 -0.92
N ILE A 60 -8.47 -2.73 -0.62
CA ILE A 60 -7.39 -2.26 -1.51
C ILE A 60 -6.36 -3.38 -1.80
N GLY A 61 -6.01 -4.17 -0.78
CA GLY A 61 -5.08 -5.29 -0.92
C GLY A 61 -5.64 -6.47 -1.71
N GLN A 62 -6.96 -6.68 -1.67
CA GLN A 62 -7.64 -7.81 -2.30
C GLN A 62 -8.07 -7.51 -3.74
N GLU A 63 -8.44 -6.26 -4.05
CA GLU A 63 -9.03 -5.92 -5.35
C GLU A 63 -8.09 -5.05 -6.19
N LEU A 64 -7.67 -3.90 -5.66
CA LEU A 64 -6.91 -2.93 -6.43
C LEU A 64 -5.45 -3.36 -6.61
N ALA A 65 -4.82 -3.88 -5.55
CA ALA A 65 -3.41 -4.25 -5.59
C ALA A 65 -3.10 -5.39 -6.58
N PRO A 66 -3.88 -6.49 -6.65
CA PRO A 66 -3.65 -7.54 -7.64
C PRO A 66 -3.83 -7.04 -9.07
N TYR A 67 -4.84 -6.21 -9.33
CA TYR A 67 -5.07 -5.62 -10.64
C TYR A 67 -3.92 -4.70 -11.07
N LEU A 68 -3.52 -3.75 -10.22
CA LEU A 68 -2.39 -2.86 -10.57
C LEU A 68 -1.07 -3.62 -10.75
N ARG A 69 -0.88 -4.72 -10.01
CA ARG A 69 0.26 -5.62 -10.21
C ARG A 69 0.22 -6.31 -11.57
N SER A 70 -0.95 -6.78 -12.03
CA SER A 70 -1.07 -7.45 -13.33
C SER A 70 -0.75 -6.52 -14.50
N VAL A 71 -0.93 -5.21 -14.34
CA VAL A 71 -0.53 -4.19 -15.33
C VAL A 71 0.86 -3.57 -15.04
N GLY A 72 1.68 -4.20 -14.19
CA GLY A 72 3.10 -3.89 -14.03
C GLY A 72 3.46 -2.84 -12.97
N PHE A 73 2.52 -2.46 -12.09
CA PHE A 73 2.85 -1.57 -10.97
C PHE A 73 3.35 -2.33 -9.74
N LEU A 74 4.30 -1.72 -9.04
CA LEU A 74 4.80 -2.16 -7.75
C LEU A 74 4.20 -1.29 -6.63
N ARG A 75 3.70 -1.94 -5.58
CA ARG A 75 2.99 -1.29 -4.47
C ARG A 75 3.93 -0.88 -3.34
N HIS A 76 3.74 0.34 -2.84
CA HIS A 76 4.32 0.86 -1.61
C HIS A 76 3.24 1.61 -0.79
N GLY A 77 2.62 0.90 0.14
CA GLY A 77 1.48 1.41 0.91
C GLY A 77 0.26 1.66 0.01
N GLN A 78 -0.12 2.92 -0.14
CA GLN A 78 -1.24 3.38 -0.98
C GLN A 78 -0.76 4.03 -2.29
N THR A 79 0.50 3.82 -2.66
CA THR A 79 1.10 4.32 -3.90
C THR A 79 1.65 3.16 -4.72
N TRP A 80 1.45 3.22 -6.02
CA TRP A 80 1.89 2.25 -7.01
C TRP A 80 2.79 2.96 -8.01
N ASN A 81 3.94 2.36 -8.33
CA ASN A 81 4.90 2.89 -9.30
C ASN A 81 5.09 1.87 -10.44
N ARG A 82 5.12 2.33 -11.68
CA ARG A 82 5.50 1.55 -12.86
C ARG A 82 6.55 2.33 -13.64
N ARG A 83 7.65 1.68 -13.98
CA ARG A 83 8.70 2.27 -14.84
C ARG A 83 8.55 1.69 -16.24
N THR A 84 8.40 2.55 -17.24
CA THR A 84 8.22 2.17 -18.64
C THR A 84 8.68 3.33 -19.52
N ASP A 85 9.27 3.05 -20.68
CA ASP A 85 9.59 4.05 -21.71
C ASP A 85 10.34 5.29 -21.19
N GLY A 86 11.32 5.07 -20.30
CA GLY A 86 12.12 6.16 -19.73
C GLY A 86 11.37 7.08 -18.75
N VAL A 87 10.15 6.73 -18.33
CA VAL A 87 9.37 7.46 -17.33
C VAL A 87 9.01 6.60 -16.12
N VAL A 88 8.60 7.27 -15.04
CA VAL A 88 7.90 6.68 -13.90
C VAL A 88 6.47 7.16 -13.93
N GLN A 89 5.56 6.19 -13.95
CA GLN A 89 4.12 6.39 -13.78
C GLN A 89 3.75 6.06 -12.34
N VAL A 90 2.89 6.89 -11.76
CA VAL A 90 2.47 6.79 -10.36
C VAL A 90 0.95 6.80 -10.29
N ILE A 91 0.38 5.87 -9.53
CA ILE A 91 -1.02 5.90 -9.10
C ILE A 91 -1.00 5.93 -7.57
N SER A 92 -1.73 6.85 -6.95
CA SER A 92 -1.78 6.95 -5.49
C SER A 92 -3.21 7.15 -5.00
N VAL A 93 -3.62 6.35 -4.03
CA VAL A 93 -4.89 6.51 -3.34
C VAL A 93 -4.71 7.53 -2.23
N GLN A 94 -5.50 8.59 -2.26
CA GLN A 94 -5.50 9.64 -1.24
C GLN A 94 -6.82 9.61 -0.47
N ARG A 95 -6.76 9.39 0.83
CA ARG A 95 -7.91 9.50 1.74
C ARG A 95 -8.17 10.97 2.10
N SER A 96 -9.43 11.34 2.31
CA SER A 96 -9.76 12.67 2.82
C SER A 96 -9.32 12.82 4.26
N MET A 97 -8.92 14.05 4.63
CA MET A 97 -8.59 14.41 6.01
C MET A 97 -9.84 14.45 6.91
N ASN A 98 -11.02 14.59 6.31
CA ASN A 98 -12.29 14.74 7.04
C ASN A 98 -13.07 13.41 7.12
N ASN A 99 -12.36 12.28 7.02
CA ASN A 99 -12.99 10.97 7.12
C ASN A 99 -13.45 10.70 8.55
N THR A 100 -14.66 10.16 8.67
CA THR A 100 -15.28 9.74 9.93
C THR A 100 -15.56 8.24 9.90
N GLU A 101 -16.01 7.68 11.02
CA GLU A 101 -16.40 6.27 11.09
C GLU A 101 -17.69 5.94 10.31
N LEU A 102 -18.49 6.97 9.96
CA LEU A 102 -19.78 6.82 9.29
C LEU A 102 -19.70 7.16 7.80
N ASP A 103 -18.92 8.18 7.45
CA ASP A 103 -18.73 8.64 6.09
C ASP A 103 -17.24 8.88 5.84
N SER A 104 -16.72 8.20 4.83
CA SER A 104 -15.34 8.34 4.39
C SER A 104 -15.28 8.44 2.89
N ARG A 105 -14.22 9.07 2.40
CA ARG A 105 -13.98 9.22 0.99
C ARG A 105 -12.51 9.17 0.65
N PHE A 106 -12.24 8.78 -0.59
CA PHE A 106 -10.91 8.79 -1.17
C PHE A 106 -10.96 9.23 -2.63
N THR A 107 -9.80 9.52 -3.18
CA THR A 107 -9.61 9.86 -4.59
C THR A 107 -8.37 9.14 -5.09
N VAL A 108 -8.17 9.14 -6.41
CA VAL A 108 -6.99 8.59 -7.05
C VAL A 108 -6.22 9.74 -7.70
N ASN A 109 -4.95 9.85 -7.35
CA ASN A 109 -4.01 10.77 -7.97
C ASN A 109 -3.11 9.99 -8.94
N ILE A 110 -2.83 10.61 -10.07
CA ILE A 110 -2.06 10.05 -11.18
C ILE A 110 -0.89 10.98 -11.46
N GLY A 111 0.30 10.41 -11.65
CA GLY A 111 1.51 11.16 -11.95
C GLY A 111 2.36 10.52 -13.03
N VAL A 112 3.05 11.34 -13.82
CA VAL A 112 4.09 10.92 -14.76
C VAL A 112 5.30 11.82 -14.60
N THR A 113 6.49 11.25 -14.56
CA THR A 113 7.74 12.00 -14.49
C THR A 113 8.88 11.25 -15.20
N PRO A 114 9.91 11.94 -15.72
CA PRO A 114 11.08 11.28 -16.28
C PRO A 114 11.74 10.30 -15.29
N GLY A 115 12.28 9.20 -15.82
CA GLY A 115 12.95 8.13 -15.09
C GLY A 115 14.35 8.48 -14.57
N THR A 116 14.63 9.74 -14.25
CA THR A 116 15.97 10.22 -13.83
C THR A 116 16.36 9.78 -12.42
N ARG A 117 15.39 9.36 -11.61
CA ARG A 117 15.64 8.84 -10.25
C ARG A 117 16.12 7.39 -10.31
N PRO A 118 17.01 6.95 -9.40
CA PRO A 118 17.48 5.57 -9.31
C PRO A 118 16.34 4.55 -9.38
N THR A 119 16.57 3.39 -9.98
CA THR A 119 15.53 2.39 -10.25
C THR A 119 14.79 1.92 -8.99
N ASN A 120 15.50 1.85 -7.86
CA ASN A 120 14.95 1.49 -6.55
C ASN A 120 14.30 2.65 -5.80
N ALA A 121 14.43 3.89 -6.29
CA ALA A 121 13.83 5.05 -5.67
C ALA A 121 12.32 5.08 -5.96
N ARG A 122 11.53 5.20 -4.88
CA ARG A 122 10.10 5.45 -4.95
C ARG A 122 9.85 6.89 -5.41
N VAL A 123 8.86 7.05 -6.28
CA VAL A 123 8.33 8.36 -6.66
C VAL A 123 6.97 8.54 -5.99
N ALA A 124 6.83 9.62 -5.22
CA ALA A 124 5.53 10.06 -4.71
C ALA A 124 4.80 10.81 -5.82
N GLU A 125 3.46 10.75 -5.84
CA GLU A 125 2.69 11.44 -6.87
C GLU A 125 2.95 12.96 -6.88
N HIS A 126 3.13 13.59 -5.71
CA HIS A 126 3.40 15.02 -5.62
C HIS A 126 4.79 15.43 -6.14
N ASP A 127 5.69 14.48 -6.36
CA ASP A 127 6.99 14.70 -6.98
C ASP A 127 6.94 14.56 -8.52
N CYS A 128 5.79 14.18 -9.09
CA CYS A 128 5.67 13.99 -10.53
C CYS A 128 5.56 15.33 -11.28
N ARG A 129 6.12 15.36 -12.50
CA ARG A 129 6.09 16.57 -13.34
C ARG A 129 4.72 16.81 -13.96
N ALA A 130 4.07 15.78 -14.46
CA ALA A 130 2.66 15.81 -14.85
C ALA A 130 1.85 15.13 -13.76
N ARG A 131 0.75 15.76 -13.35
CA ARG A 131 -0.10 15.32 -12.23
C ARG A 131 -1.55 15.55 -12.57
N GLN A 132 -2.41 14.60 -12.20
CA GLN A 132 -3.85 14.72 -12.38
C GLN A 132 -4.60 13.94 -11.30
N ARG A 133 -5.73 14.47 -10.83
CA ARG A 133 -6.70 13.68 -10.04
C ARG A 133 -7.69 13.02 -10.98
N ILE A 134 -8.08 11.79 -10.68
CA ILE A 134 -8.87 10.94 -11.57
C ILE A 134 -10.18 11.58 -12.04
N GLY A 135 -10.82 12.38 -11.19
CA GLY A 135 -12.05 13.09 -11.53
C GLY A 135 -11.92 14.00 -12.75
N PHE A 136 -10.77 14.64 -12.93
CA PHE A 136 -10.52 15.50 -14.10
C PHE A 136 -10.18 14.72 -15.38
N LEU A 137 -9.92 13.40 -15.26
CA LEU A 137 -9.78 12.51 -16.42
C LEU A 137 -11.12 11.92 -16.86
N ARG A 138 -12.13 11.95 -15.99
CA ARG A 138 -13.50 11.53 -16.32
C ARG A 138 -14.17 12.51 -17.29
N PRO A 139 -15.24 12.09 -17.99
CA PRO A 139 -15.97 12.95 -18.92
C PRO A 139 -16.45 14.27 -18.28
N GLU A 140 -16.85 14.24 -17.00
CA GLU A 140 -17.35 15.41 -16.30
C GLU A 140 -16.26 16.44 -15.97
N ARG A 141 -14.98 16.04 -16.04
CA ARG A 141 -13.81 16.90 -15.77
C ARG A 141 -13.87 17.67 -14.44
N GLN A 142 -14.42 17.04 -13.42
CA GLN A 142 -14.59 17.63 -12.10
C GLN A 142 -13.94 16.76 -11.03
N ASP A 143 -13.60 17.35 -9.89
CA ASP A 143 -13.01 16.56 -8.81
C ASP A 143 -13.95 15.43 -8.37
N HIS A 144 -13.42 14.22 -8.25
CA HIS A 144 -14.19 13.03 -7.91
C HIS A 144 -13.63 12.35 -6.66
N TRP A 145 -14.54 12.06 -5.73
CA TRP A 145 -14.27 11.41 -4.46
C TRP A 145 -15.21 10.23 -4.29
N TYR A 146 -14.65 9.02 -4.30
CA TYR A 146 -15.38 7.79 -4.03
C TYR A 146 -15.76 7.76 -2.54
N ARG A 147 -17.07 7.74 -2.27
CA ARG A 147 -17.60 7.70 -0.90
C ARG A 147 -17.87 6.27 -0.47
N TYR A 148 -17.64 5.98 0.79
CA TYR A 148 -17.91 4.68 1.40
C TYR A 148 -18.14 4.80 2.90
N GLN A 149 -18.83 3.82 3.46
CA GLN A 149 -19.01 3.67 4.90
C GLN A 149 -17.93 2.71 5.44
N PRO A 150 -17.01 3.14 6.32
CA PRO A 150 -15.87 2.32 6.75
C PRO A 150 -16.21 0.99 7.43
N LYS A 151 -17.36 0.94 8.10
CA LYS A 151 -17.84 -0.25 8.83
C LYS A 151 -18.66 -1.20 7.95
N ASP A 152 -19.00 -0.80 6.73
CA ASP A 152 -19.69 -1.63 5.76
C ASP A 152 -18.73 -2.10 4.67
N ALA A 153 -18.41 -3.40 4.69
CA ALA A 153 -17.50 -4.00 3.72
C ALA A 153 -18.03 -3.90 2.28
N ALA A 154 -19.34 -4.00 2.07
CA ALA A 154 -19.93 -3.92 0.74
C ALA A 154 -19.80 -2.50 0.16
N SER A 155 -20.06 -1.47 0.97
CA SER A 155 -19.83 -0.07 0.59
C SER A 155 -18.35 0.20 0.22
N VAL A 156 -17.40 -0.34 0.98
CA VAL A 156 -15.97 -0.23 0.67
C VAL A 156 -15.64 -0.92 -0.66
N GLN A 157 -16.16 -2.13 -0.90
CA GLN A 157 -15.95 -2.88 -2.13
C GLN A 157 -16.49 -2.13 -3.35
N LEU A 158 -17.72 -1.62 -3.27
CA LEU A 158 -18.32 -0.84 -4.36
C LEU A 158 -17.45 0.37 -4.73
N ALA A 159 -16.99 1.14 -3.73
CA ALA A 159 -16.16 2.32 -3.97
C ALA A 159 -14.79 1.97 -4.57
N VAL A 160 -14.16 0.87 -4.14
CA VAL A 160 -12.88 0.41 -4.70
C VAL A 160 -13.05 -0.18 -6.11
N ALA A 161 -14.14 -0.89 -6.36
CA ALA A 161 -14.49 -1.40 -7.68
C ALA A 161 -14.74 -0.26 -8.69
N GLU A 162 -15.47 0.78 -8.28
CA GLU A 162 -15.64 2.00 -9.09
C GLU A 162 -14.28 2.65 -9.40
N ALA A 163 -13.43 2.84 -8.38
CA ALA A 163 -12.11 3.41 -8.58
C ALA A 163 -11.21 2.55 -9.50
N ARG A 164 -11.32 1.21 -9.43
CA ARG A 164 -10.62 0.31 -10.34
C ARG A 164 -11.11 0.50 -11.78
N ALA A 165 -12.42 0.55 -12.00
CA ALA A 165 -13.00 0.78 -13.31
C ALA A 165 -12.56 2.13 -13.90
N ASP A 166 -12.55 3.20 -13.11
CA ASP A 166 -12.05 4.50 -13.54
C ASP A 166 -10.55 4.49 -13.84
N ILE A 167 -9.75 3.72 -13.08
CA ILE A 167 -8.32 3.56 -13.36
C ILE A 167 -8.13 2.90 -14.73
N GLU A 168 -8.89 1.85 -15.03
CA GLU A 168 -8.84 1.15 -16.31
C GLU A 168 -9.29 2.04 -17.47
N ALA A 169 -10.43 2.71 -17.31
CA ALA A 169 -11.05 3.51 -18.35
C ALA A 169 -10.31 4.84 -18.62
N TYR A 170 -9.72 5.46 -17.59
CA TYR A 170 -9.21 6.83 -17.70
C TYR A 170 -7.74 6.98 -17.31
N ALA A 171 -7.31 6.37 -16.19
CA ALA A 171 -5.95 6.56 -15.71
C ALA A 171 -4.91 5.87 -16.60
N LEU A 172 -5.12 4.60 -16.97
CA LEU A 172 -4.16 3.87 -17.81
C LEU A 172 -4.02 4.48 -19.22
N PRO A 173 -5.11 4.89 -19.91
CA PRO A 173 -5.00 5.63 -21.17
C PRO A 173 -4.25 6.96 -21.02
N TYR A 174 -4.57 7.73 -19.97
CA TYR A 174 -3.87 9.00 -19.70
C TYR A 174 -2.37 8.80 -19.49
N LEU A 175 -1.98 7.80 -18.69
CA LEU A 175 -0.59 7.46 -18.43
C LEU A 175 0.15 7.10 -19.71
N SER A 176 -0.47 6.29 -20.57
CA SER A 176 0.11 5.87 -21.85
C SER A 176 0.34 7.06 -22.80
N GLN A 177 -0.65 7.95 -22.92
CA GLN A 177 -0.56 9.16 -23.76
C GLN A 177 0.45 10.17 -23.20
N THR A 178 0.49 10.32 -21.89
CA THR A 178 1.32 11.33 -21.23
C THR A 178 2.79 10.91 -21.18
N SER A 179 3.08 9.61 -21.09
CA SER A 179 4.43 9.06 -21.28
C SER A 179 5.06 9.51 -22.59
N GLY A 180 4.30 9.48 -23.70
CA GLY A 180 4.79 9.91 -25.01
C GLY A 180 5.16 11.39 -25.10
N LYS A 181 4.72 12.23 -24.15
CA LYS A 181 5.07 13.67 -24.09
C LYS A 181 6.40 13.94 -23.40
N PHE A 182 7.01 12.93 -22.78
CA PHE A 182 8.36 13.03 -22.22
C PHE A 182 9.33 12.45 -23.25
N PRO A 183 10.07 13.29 -23.99
CA PRO A 183 11.02 12.77 -24.97
C PRO A 183 12.05 11.91 -24.24
N TRP A 184 12.25 10.68 -24.74
CA TRP A 184 13.31 9.78 -24.29
C TRP A 184 14.72 10.34 -24.56
N LEU A 185 14.82 11.45 -25.31
CA LEU A 185 16.04 12.17 -25.69
C LEU A 185 16.63 13.08 -24.60
N LEU A 186 16.23 12.92 -23.33
CA LEU A 186 17.15 13.31 -22.26
C LEU A 186 18.22 12.23 -22.19
N PRO A 187 19.50 12.53 -22.47
CA PRO A 187 20.56 11.54 -22.36
C PRO A 187 20.42 10.85 -21.01
N GLN A 188 20.31 9.53 -21.02
CA GLN A 188 20.67 8.73 -19.86
C GLN A 188 22.09 9.21 -19.54
N ALA A 189 22.24 9.99 -18.47
CA ALA A 189 23.55 10.39 -18.01
C ALA A 189 24.33 9.09 -17.87
N THR A 190 25.30 8.90 -18.77
CA THR A 190 26.24 7.81 -18.67
C THR A 190 26.83 7.86 -17.27
N PRO A 191 27.05 6.71 -16.62
CA PRO A 191 27.57 6.68 -15.27
C PRO A 191 29.06 7.06 -15.31
N VAL A 192 29.34 8.34 -15.50
CA VAL A 192 30.60 8.91 -15.03
C VAL A 192 30.36 9.11 -13.54
N MET A 193 30.83 8.14 -12.75
CA MET A 193 30.98 8.36 -11.32
C MET A 193 31.76 9.66 -11.12
N PRO A 194 31.28 10.53 -10.22
CA PRO A 194 32.07 10.69 -9.01
C PRO A 194 31.20 10.46 -7.77
N ALA A 195 31.80 9.73 -6.84
CA ALA A 195 31.28 9.48 -5.52
C ALA A 195 31.07 10.81 -4.77
N HIS A 196 29.82 11.29 -4.70
CA HIS A 196 29.40 12.23 -3.66
C HIS A 196 28.06 11.79 -3.06
N ALA A 197 28.10 10.65 -2.37
CA ALA A 197 27.13 10.26 -1.37
C ALA A 197 27.20 11.23 -0.16
N GLY A 198 26.75 12.47 -0.33
CA GLY A 198 26.83 13.49 0.73
C GLY A 198 25.67 14.46 0.79
N VAL A 199 25.05 14.81 -0.34
CA VAL A 199 24.18 15.99 -0.39
C VAL A 199 22.69 15.68 -0.09
N TRP A 200 22.21 14.46 -0.35
CA TRP A 200 20.79 14.13 -0.13
C TRP A 200 20.40 13.91 1.34
N LYS A 201 21.35 13.61 2.24
CA LYS A 201 21.06 13.47 3.68
C LYS A 201 20.73 14.81 4.35
N ALA A 202 21.10 15.95 3.75
CA ALA A 202 20.83 17.28 4.30
C ALA A 202 19.38 17.73 4.07
N PHE A 203 18.76 17.34 2.95
CA PHE A 203 17.41 17.80 2.58
C PHE A 203 16.29 17.10 3.39
N ASP A 204 16.46 15.81 3.70
CA ASP A 204 15.52 15.03 4.53
C ASP A 204 15.60 15.36 6.03
N GLY A 205 16.74 15.89 6.49
CA GLY A 205 16.92 16.38 7.85
C GLY A 205 16.17 17.68 8.09
N LEU A 206 16.23 18.61 7.12
CA LEU A 206 15.61 19.92 7.22
C LEU A 206 14.07 19.83 7.17
N ARG A 207 13.52 18.94 6.33
CA ARG A 207 12.06 18.74 6.22
C ARG A 207 11.45 18.11 7.49
N ARG A 208 12.17 17.23 8.18
CA ARG A 208 11.75 16.68 9.50
C ARG A 208 11.86 17.67 10.64
N ARG A 209 12.75 18.67 10.55
CA ARG A 209 12.90 19.73 11.56
C ARG A 209 11.81 20.80 11.45
N ILE A 210 11.37 21.13 10.22
CA ILE A 210 10.29 22.10 9.98
C ILE A 210 8.93 21.55 10.45
N ILE A 211 8.65 20.24 10.29
CA ILE A 211 7.39 19.63 10.76
C ILE A 211 7.30 19.59 12.30
N ARG A 212 8.42 19.60 13.04
CA ARG A 212 8.42 19.62 14.52
C ARG A 212 8.27 21.02 15.14
N LEU A 213 8.35 22.09 14.35
CA LEU A 213 8.32 23.47 14.84
C LEU A 213 7.00 24.21 14.55
N LEU A 214 6.03 23.55 13.92
CA LEU A 214 4.68 24.10 13.75
C LEU A 214 3.85 23.83 15.03
N PRO A 215 3.39 24.87 15.75
CA PRO A 215 2.50 24.67 16.90
C PRO A 215 1.15 24.16 16.39
N SER A 216 0.65 23.07 16.98
CA SER A 216 -0.74 22.65 16.81
C SER A 216 -1.64 23.74 17.40
N LYS A 217 -2.42 24.45 16.58
CA LYS A 217 -3.53 25.26 17.09
C LYS A 217 -4.53 24.34 17.78
N ARG A 218 -4.60 24.42 19.11
CA ARG A 218 -5.73 23.92 19.90
C ARG A 218 -6.94 24.80 19.56
N ALA A 219 -7.98 24.20 18.99
CA ALA A 219 -9.30 24.79 18.99
C ALA A 219 -9.89 24.59 20.40
N SER A 220 -9.85 25.65 21.21
CA SER A 220 -10.66 25.79 22.41
C SER A 220 -12.00 26.40 22.00
N GLY A 221 -13.10 25.79 22.44
CA GLY A 221 -14.44 26.25 22.15
C GLY A 221 -14.81 27.58 22.80
N ARG A 222 -15.80 28.24 22.18
CA ARG A 222 -17.07 28.67 22.77
C ARG A 222 -18.09 28.77 21.63
#